data_AF-A0A956JJ57-F1
#
_entry.id   AF-A0A956JJ57-F1
#
_cell.length_a   1.000
_cell.length_b   1.000
_cell.length_c   1.000
_cell.angle_alpha   90.00
_cell.angle_beta   90.00
_cell.angle_gamma   90.00
#
_symmetry.space_group_name_H-M   'P 1'
#
loop_
_entity.id
_entity.type
_entity.pdbx_description
1 polymer ?
#
loop_
_entity_poly.entity_id
_entity_poly.type
_entity_poly.pdbx_seq_one_letter_code
_entity_poly.pdbx_strand_id
1 'polypeptide(L)'
;MTPSGALVYRRILAHSHVDEQPFTRSGGPVEVGADDEVIVRAHMNPGGYGGQALRGSASGGFSVDATVTAEFAAALETAPPLPDGCAF
;
A
#
# COMPACT_ATOMS: atom_id res chain seq x y z
N MET A 1 5.63 1.27 2.63
CA MET A 1 6.24 0.93 3.94
C MET A 1 7.72 0.74 3.73
N THR A 2 8.55 0.81 4.78
CA THR A 2 9.97 0.49 4.68
C THR A 2 10.19 -1.03 4.51
N PRO A 3 11.37 -1.48 4.07
CA PRO A 3 11.73 -2.90 4.04
C PRO A 3 11.79 -3.57 5.41
N SER A 4 11.86 -2.78 6.49
CA SER A 4 11.74 -3.27 7.87
C SER A 4 10.27 -3.42 8.34
N GLY A 5 9.29 -3.10 7.49
CA GLY A 5 7.87 -3.23 7.80
C GLY A 5 7.25 -2.02 8.51
N ALA A 6 7.93 -0.86 8.57
CA ALA A 6 7.36 0.35 9.15
C ALA A 6 6.43 1.07 8.15
N LEU A 7 5.22 1.43 8.59
CA LEU A 7 4.29 2.18 7.76
C LEU A 7 4.82 3.60 7.52
N VAL A 8 4.93 3.97 6.25
CA VAL A 8 5.35 5.32 5.81
C VAL A 8 4.13 6.15 5.42
N TYR A 9 3.23 5.55 4.65
CA TYR A 9 2.05 6.20 4.12
C TYR A 9 0.97 5.16 3.86
N ARG A 10 -0.29 5.57 4.00
CA ARG A 10 -1.46 4.79 3.63
C ARG A 10 -2.46 5.66 2.89
N ARG A 11 -2.90 5.17 1.74
CA ARG A 11 -4.07 5.72 1.04
C ARG A 11 -5.26 4.82 1.29
N ILE A 12 -6.37 5.42 1.74
CA ILE A 12 -7.65 4.76 1.94
C ILE A 12 -8.60 5.22 0.84
N LEU A 13 -9.24 4.27 0.16
CA LEU A 13 -10.25 4.52 -0.87
C LEU A 13 -11.56 3.88 -0.40
N ALA A 14 -12.50 4.70 0.08
CA ALA A 14 -13.70 4.24 0.81
C ALA A 14 -14.92 3.96 -0.08
N HIS A 15 -14.81 4.03 -1.41
CA HIS A 15 -15.92 3.74 -2.32
C HIS A 15 -15.43 3.07 -3.61
N SER A 16 -16.29 2.20 -4.18
CA SER A 16 -16.05 1.55 -5.47
C SER A 16 -16.25 2.53 -6.63
N HIS A 17 -15.34 2.47 -7.60
CA HIS A 17 -15.39 3.20 -8.87
C HIS A 17 -15.74 2.25 -10.01
N VAL A 18 -16.87 1.53 -9.88
CA VAL A 18 -17.27 0.49 -10.85
C VAL A 18 -17.54 1.05 -12.25
N ASP A 19 -18.04 2.28 -12.36
CA ASP A 19 -18.40 2.91 -13.64
C ASP A 19 -17.35 3.91 -14.15
N GLU A 20 -16.31 4.22 -13.36
CA GLU A 20 -15.26 5.20 -13.72
C GLU A 20 -13.99 4.47 -14.12
N GLN A 21 -13.81 4.20 -15.41
CA GLN A 21 -12.60 3.58 -15.94
C GLN A 21 -12.04 4.37 -17.14
N PRO A 22 -10.72 4.60 -17.23
CA PRO A 22 -9.67 4.15 -16.31
C PRO A 22 -9.65 4.95 -15.00
N PHE A 23 -9.59 4.26 -13.87
CA PHE A 23 -9.48 4.92 -12.57
C PHE A 23 -8.02 5.28 -12.26
N THR A 24 -7.71 6.58 -12.29
CA THR A 24 -6.44 7.11 -11.79
C THR A 24 -6.72 8.16 -10.71
N ARG A 25 -6.07 8.02 -9.55
CA ARG A 25 -6.09 9.03 -8.48
C ARG A 25 -4.67 9.29 -8.00
N SER A 26 -4.34 10.56 -7.83
CA SER A 26 -3.14 10.96 -7.12
C SER A 26 -3.36 10.90 -5.60
N GLY A 27 -2.28 10.64 -4.87
CA GLY A 27 -2.23 10.71 -3.42
C GLY A 27 -0.83 11.15 -2.99
N GLY A 28 -0.71 11.67 -1.77
CA GLY A 28 0.54 12.19 -1.23
C GLY A 28 0.40 13.57 -0.60
N PRO A 29 1.52 14.20 -0.20
CA PRO A 29 2.90 13.75 -0.40
C PRO A 29 3.24 12.47 0.39
N VAL A 30 4.18 11.69 -0.14
CA VAL A 30 4.76 10.54 0.56
C VAL A 30 6.18 10.93 0.95
N GLU A 31 6.43 11.00 2.26
CA GLU A 31 7.72 11.44 2.82
C GLU A 31 8.78 10.34 2.67
N VAL A 32 9.30 10.18 1.45
CA VAL A 32 10.40 9.27 1.10
C VAL A 32 11.44 9.99 0.26
N GLY A 33 12.72 9.72 0.52
CA GLY A 33 13.82 10.16 -0.33
C GLY A 33 13.79 9.48 -1.69
N ALA A 34 14.49 10.07 -2.67
CA ALA A 34 14.53 9.54 -4.03
C ALA A 34 15.06 8.09 -4.08
N ASP A 35 16.04 7.78 -3.25
CA ASP A 35 16.73 6.49 -3.19
C ASP A 35 16.24 5.58 -2.05
N ASP A 36 15.26 6.03 -1.25
CA ASP A 36 14.72 5.22 -0.16
C ASP A 36 13.95 4.04 -0.74
N GLU A 37 14.40 2.82 -0.43
CA GLU A 37 13.66 1.62 -0.79
C GLU A 37 12.37 1.55 0.03
N VAL A 38 11.26 1.30 -0.65
CA VAL A 38 9.96 1.06 -0.05
C VAL A 38 9.25 -0.11 -0.71
N ILE A 39 8.34 -0.69 0.06
CA ILE A 39 7.40 -1.73 -0.38
C ILE A 39 6.01 -1.12 -0.51
N VAL A 40 5.38 -1.33 -1.66
CA VAL A 40 4.00 -0.94 -1.97
C VAL A 40 3.15 -2.21 -2.09
N ARG A 41 2.01 -2.23 -1.42
CA ARG A 41 1.07 -3.36 -1.41
C ARG A 41 -0.36 -2.87 -1.31
N ALA A 42 -1.30 -3.67 -1.80
CA ALA A 42 -2.73 -3.39 -1.71
C ALA A 42 -3.39 -4.24 -0.61
N HIS A 43 -4.39 -3.64 0.04
CA HIS A 43 -5.28 -4.29 1.00
C HIS A 43 -6.72 -4.08 0.52
N MET A 44 -7.55 -5.12 0.62
CA MET A 44 -8.97 -5.04 0.26
C MET A 44 -9.80 -5.73 1.33
N ASN A 45 -10.63 -4.97 2.05
CA ASN A 45 -11.58 -5.54 3.01
C ASN A 45 -12.68 -6.32 2.25
N PRO A 46 -13.05 -7.55 2.66
CA PRO A 46 -12.59 -8.31 3.84
C PRO A 46 -11.45 -9.31 3.58
N GLY A 47 -10.82 -9.26 2.40
CA GLY A 47 -9.79 -10.22 1.96
C GLY A 47 -8.38 -9.97 2.46
N GLY A 48 -8.10 -8.88 3.19
CA GLY A 48 -6.77 -8.60 3.71
C GLY A 48 -5.80 -8.05 2.65
N TYR A 49 -4.51 -8.15 2.95
CA TYR A 49 -3.45 -7.86 1.97
C TYR A 49 -3.31 -8.98 0.94
N GLY A 50 -3.16 -8.62 -0.33
CA GLY A 50 -3.03 -9.61 -1.40
C GLY A 50 -2.52 -9.03 -2.71
N GLY A 51 -2.52 -9.88 -3.74
CA GLY A 51 -1.97 -9.54 -5.05
C GLY A 51 -0.44 -9.44 -5.06
N GLN A 52 0.11 -8.68 -5.99
CA GLN A 52 1.55 -8.44 -6.09
C GLN A 52 1.97 -7.27 -5.20
N ALA A 53 3.05 -7.46 -4.46
CA ALA A 53 3.78 -6.36 -3.85
C ALA A 53 4.84 -5.84 -4.82
N LEU A 54 5.09 -4.52 -4.74
CA LEU A 54 6.18 -3.88 -5.46
C LEU A 54 7.24 -3.43 -4.46
N ARG A 55 8.51 -3.54 -4.84
CA ARG A 55 9.65 -3.00 -4.11
C ARG A 55 10.50 -2.13 -5.03
N GLY A 56 11.04 -1.05 -4.49
CA GLY A 56 11.96 -0.17 -5.20
C GLY A 56 12.01 1.22 -4.59
N SER A 57 12.55 2.18 -5.34
CA SER A 57 12.67 3.58 -4.93
C SER A 57 12.11 4.51 -6.01
N ALA A 58 11.94 5.79 -5.69
CA ALA A 58 11.41 6.76 -6.66
C ALA A 58 12.37 6.99 -7.84
N SER A 59 13.68 6.99 -7.59
CA SER A 59 14.73 7.13 -8.61
C SER A 59 15.01 5.84 -9.37
N GLY A 60 14.92 4.69 -8.69
CA GLY A 60 15.26 3.37 -9.21
C GLY A 60 14.11 2.64 -9.89
N GLY A 61 12.88 3.13 -9.73
CA GLY A 61 11.68 2.45 -10.18
C GLY A 61 11.29 1.28 -9.28
N PHE A 62 10.21 0.58 -9.65
CA PHE A 62 9.61 -0.50 -8.87
C PHE A 62 9.52 -1.78 -9.68
N SER A 63 9.73 -2.91 -9.00
CA SER A 63 9.55 -4.25 -9.57
C SER A 63 8.72 -5.12 -8.64
N VAL A 64 8.08 -6.15 -9.19
CA VAL A 64 7.34 -7.13 -8.39
C VAL A 64 8.31 -7.86 -7.46
N ASP A 65 7.98 -7.88 -6.18
CA ASP A 65 8.69 -8.64 -5.17
C ASP A 65 7.81 -9.78 -4.66
N ALA A 66 8.05 -10.98 -5.18
CA ALA A 66 7.31 -12.18 -4.82
C ALA A 66 7.64 -12.69 -3.40
N THR A 67 8.65 -12.13 -2.72
CA THR A 67 9.02 -12.53 -1.35
C THR A 67 8.18 -11.83 -0.29
N VAL A 68 7.49 -10.75 -0.65
CA VAL A 68 6.56 -10.03 0.24
C VAL A 68 5.19 -10.69 0.16
N THR A 69 4.88 -11.53 1.16
CA THR A 69 3.61 -12.24 1.26
C THR A 69 2.55 -11.44 2.01
N ALA A 70 1.34 -11.99 2.16
CA ALA A 70 0.27 -11.38 2.94
C ALA A 70 0.68 -11.14 4.41
N GLU A 71 1.50 -12.04 4.96
CA GLU A 71 1.94 -12.06 6.35
C GLU A 71 3.06 -11.04 6.65
N PHE A 72 3.75 -10.53 5.62
CA PHE A 72 4.80 -9.53 5.81
C PHE A 72 4.19 -8.27 6.44
N ALA A 73 4.72 -7.84 7.59
CA ALA A 73 4.20 -6.69 8.35
C ALA A 73 2.67 -6.76 8.60
N ALA A 74 2.11 -7.95 8.87
CA ALA A 74 0.68 -8.16 9.08
C ALA A 74 0.05 -7.25 10.14
N ALA A 75 0.82 -6.84 11.16
CA ALA A 75 0.38 -5.89 12.19
C ALA A 75 -0.09 -4.54 11.61
N LEU A 76 0.32 -4.19 10.38
CA LEU A 76 -0.16 -2.97 9.74
C LEU A 76 -1.64 -3.04 9.38
N GLU A 77 -2.23 -4.22 9.19
CA GLU A 77 -3.66 -4.36 8.86
C GLU A 77 -4.56 -3.60 9.84
N THR A 78 -4.23 -3.65 11.12
CA THR A 78 -4.98 -3.00 12.20
C THR A 78 -4.30 -1.74 12.74
N ALA A 79 -3.16 -1.33 12.19
CA ALA A 79 -2.46 -0.12 12.61
C ALA A 79 -3.10 1.13 12.00
N PRO A 80 -3.21 2.26 12.74
CA PRO A 80 -3.70 3.51 12.18
C PRO A 80 -2.74 4.10 11.13
N PRO A 81 -3.23 4.94 10.19
CA PRO A 81 -4.63 5.34 10.02
C PRO A 81 -5.47 4.20 9.42
N LEU A 82 -6.69 4.00 9.91
CA LEU A 82 -7.65 3.03 9.37
C LEU A 82 -8.81 3.77 8.70
N PRO A 83 -9.53 3.14 7.76
CA PRO A 83 -10.80 3.68 7.28
C PRO A 83 -11.79 3.85 8.46
N ASP A 84 -12.65 4.86 8.36
CA ASP A 84 -13.72 5.07 9.32
C ASP A 84 -14.79 3.96 9.24
N GLY A 85 -15.53 3.73 10.34
CA GLY A 85 -16.63 2.75 10.40
C GLY A 85 -16.15 1.29 10.41
N CYS A 86 -16.93 0.37 9.85
CA CYS A 86 -16.61 -1.08 9.82
C CYS A 86 -15.79 -1.50 8.58
N ALA A 87 -15.08 -0.57 7.95
CA ALA A 87 -14.39 -0.80 6.68
C ALA A 87 -12.90 -1.16 6.84
N PHE A 88 -12.44 -1.40 8.09
CA PHE A 88 -11.07 -1.76 8.43
C PHE A 88 -10.84 -3.26 8.42
#